data_AF-A0AAE0IKI7-F1
#
_entry.id   AF-A0AAE0IKI7-F1
#
_cell.length_a   1.000
_cell.length_b   1.000
_cell.length_c   1.000
_cell.angle_alpha   90.00
_cell.angle_beta   90.00
_cell.angle_gamma   90.00
#
_symmetry.space_group_name_H-M   'P 1'
#
loop_
_entity.id
_entity.type
_entity.pdbx_description
1 polymer ?
#
loop_
_entity_poly.entity_id
_entity_poly.type
_entity_poly.pdbx_seq_one_letter_code
_entity_poly.pdbx_strand_id
1 'polypeptide(L)'
;MGSLPFPSKTGQASIGPPPLPSSKGKASMGPPSLSSSTGYAPPSSTGQASDSTRQTYSVIWKHYFNSTRENTSQRFFDLAARLRQDALSYGYGLTAFQQKRTSQQNELISHGKLFVFAEYWAVHKLRALCLRNLSDLLQELVLTAGDMGHFLEFAEWCFETPRAPILQLLVMSYCGLQVEILYEHERFQNLISRNPVVWESFLGPVVKVGTMVKEGPTVN
;
A
#
# COMPACT_ATOMS: atom_id res chain seq x y z
N MET A 1 15.12 -2.96 54.16
CA MET A 1 16.31 -3.17 53.31
C MET A 1 16.31 -4.62 52.89
N GLY A 2 15.84 -4.93 51.68
CA GLY A 2 15.72 -6.31 51.18
C GLY A 2 16.49 -6.44 49.88
N SER A 3 17.60 -7.19 49.92
CA SER A 3 18.47 -7.46 48.78
C SER A 3 17.86 -8.55 47.90
N LEU A 4 17.68 -8.26 46.61
CA LEU A 4 17.27 -9.24 45.60
C LEU A 4 18.50 -9.95 45.01
N PRO A 5 18.44 -11.26 44.70
CA PRO A 5 19.54 -11.99 44.08
C PRO A 5 19.50 -11.86 42.55
N PHE A 6 20.65 -11.55 41.95
CA PHE A 6 20.89 -11.66 40.52
C PHE A 6 21.32 -13.10 40.16
N PRO A 7 20.73 -13.73 39.13
CA PRO A 7 21.35 -14.87 38.49
C PRO A 7 22.24 -14.43 37.33
N SER A 8 23.56 -14.53 37.55
CA SER A 8 24.58 -14.60 36.51
C SER A 8 24.52 -15.97 35.83
N LYS A 9 24.43 -16.00 34.49
CA LYS A 9 25.14 -17.01 33.69
C LYS A 9 25.23 -16.60 32.22
N THR A 10 26.46 -16.30 31.86
CA THR A 10 27.07 -16.13 30.55
C THR A 10 27.02 -17.43 29.75
N GLY A 11 26.56 -17.34 28.50
CA GLY A 11 26.74 -18.36 27.47
C GLY A 11 27.05 -17.67 26.15
N GLN A 12 28.34 -17.44 25.87
CA GLN A 12 28.80 -16.98 24.55
C GLN A 12 28.78 -18.17 23.59
N ALA A 13 27.83 -18.17 22.65
CA ALA A 13 27.92 -19.00 21.45
C ALA A 13 28.64 -18.19 20.36
N SER A 14 29.86 -18.62 20.01
CA SER A 14 30.61 -18.08 18.88
C SER A 14 30.00 -18.63 17.59
N ILE A 15 29.35 -17.77 16.81
CA ILE A 15 28.82 -18.09 15.48
C ILE A 15 29.88 -17.65 14.47
N GLY A 16 30.54 -18.63 13.85
CA GLY A 16 31.51 -18.39 12.78
C GLY A 16 30.87 -17.75 11.53
N PRO A 17 31.64 -17.04 10.71
CA PRO A 17 31.11 -16.35 9.54
C PRO A 17 30.64 -17.34 8.46
N PRO A 18 29.57 -17.00 7.71
CA PRO A 18 29.06 -17.83 6.63
C PRO A 18 30.01 -17.87 5.42
N PRO A 19 30.06 -18.99 4.67
CA PRO A 19 30.90 -19.11 3.48
C PRO A 19 30.38 -18.27 2.31
N LEU A 20 31.32 -17.67 1.56
CA LEU A 20 31.04 -16.91 0.34
C LEU A 20 30.56 -17.81 -0.81
N PRO A 21 29.57 -17.37 -1.61
CA PRO A 21 29.18 -18.07 -2.83
C PRO A 21 30.24 -17.92 -3.93
N SER A 22 30.66 -19.05 -4.49
CA SER A 22 31.55 -19.15 -5.65
C SER A 22 30.92 -18.56 -6.92
N SER A 23 31.61 -17.59 -7.50
CA SER A 23 31.37 -17.08 -8.85
C SER A 23 31.84 -18.10 -9.91
N LYS A 24 30.92 -18.61 -10.74
CA LYS A 24 31.26 -19.38 -11.94
C LYS A 24 30.30 -19.04 -13.08
N GLY A 25 30.87 -18.71 -14.24
CA GLY A 25 30.19 -18.85 -15.53
C GLY A 25 29.91 -17.56 -16.30
N LYS A 26 30.94 -17.01 -16.96
CA LYS A 26 30.78 -16.16 -18.14
C LYS A 26 30.17 -16.98 -19.28
N ALA A 27 29.09 -16.49 -19.90
CA ALA A 27 28.70 -16.86 -21.26
C ALA A 27 28.39 -15.57 -22.03
N SER A 28 29.31 -15.22 -22.92
CA SER A 28 29.21 -14.14 -23.89
C SER A 28 28.50 -14.67 -25.13
N MET A 29 27.32 -14.15 -25.44
CA MET A 29 26.62 -14.38 -26.71
C MET A 29 26.41 -13.01 -27.36
N GLY A 30 26.93 -12.85 -28.58
CA GLY A 30 26.96 -11.59 -29.32
C GLY A 30 25.58 -11.11 -29.79
N PRO A 31 25.49 -9.86 -30.25
CA PRO A 31 24.24 -9.27 -30.71
C PRO A 31 23.88 -9.73 -32.13
N PRO A 32 22.61 -10.10 -32.40
CA PRO A 32 22.10 -10.20 -33.76
C PRO A 32 21.75 -8.79 -34.29
N SER A 33 22.33 -8.45 -35.43
CA SER A 33 21.99 -7.31 -36.26
C SER A 33 20.60 -7.48 -36.89
N LEU A 34 19.69 -6.56 -36.63
CA LEU A 34 18.42 -6.41 -37.36
C LEU A 34 18.41 -5.08 -38.10
N SER A 35 18.40 -5.18 -39.42
CA SER A 35 18.19 -4.13 -40.40
C SER A 35 16.71 -4.03 -40.78
N SER A 36 16.33 -2.86 -41.31
CA SER A 36 15.09 -2.54 -42.08
C SER A 36 13.89 -2.11 -41.22
N SER A 37 13.58 -0.81 -41.10
CA SER A 37 12.93 0.09 -42.08
C SER A 37 11.46 -0.23 -42.37
N THR A 38 10.54 0.38 -41.62
CA THR A 38 9.19 0.68 -42.10
C THR A 38 8.72 1.98 -41.47
N GLY A 39 8.53 3.01 -42.30
CA GLY A 39 7.96 4.28 -41.88
C GLY A 39 6.50 4.11 -41.50
N TYR A 40 6.14 4.62 -40.32
CA TYR A 40 4.77 4.84 -39.91
C TYR A 40 4.52 6.34 -39.89
N ALA A 41 3.66 6.81 -40.80
CA ALA A 41 3.05 8.12 -40.70
C ALA A 41 1.92 8.06 -39.66
N PRO A 42 1.81 9.03 -38.74
CA PRO A 42 0.69 9.07 -37.79
C PRO A 42 -0.59 9.54 -38.51
N PRO A 43 -1.73 8.86 -38.35
CA PRO A 43 -3.00 9.38 -38.79
C PRO A 43 -3.45 10.51 -37.85
N SER A 44 -3.46 11.73 -38.38
CA SER A 44 -4.16 12.87 -37.82
C SER A 44 -5.66 12.59 -37.82
N SER A 45 -6.21 12.09 -36.71
CA SER A 45 -7.66 11.98 -36.55
C SER A 45 -8.11 12.64 -35.24
N THR A 46 -8.61 13.85 -35.41
CA THR A 46 -9.33 14.64 -34.41
C THR A 46 -10.71 13.99 -34.20
N GLY A 47 -10.74 12.85 -33.51
CA GLY A 47 -11.98 12.15 -33.17
C GLY A 47 -12.62 12.76 -31.93
N GLN A 48 -13.66 13.59 -32.12
CA GLN A 48 -14.59 13.91 -31.04
C GLN A 48 -15.26 12.60 -30.59
N ALA A 49 -14.78 12.03 -29.48
CA ALA A 49 -15.47 10.95 -28.80
C ALA A 49 -16.86 11.47 -28.39
N SER A 50 -17.91 10.87 -28.94
CA SER A 50 -19.29 11.26 -28.67
C SER A 50 -19.62 11.08 -27.18
N ASP A 51 -20.44 11.98 -26.63
CA ASP A 51 -20.81 11.97 -25.20
C ASP A 51 -21.41 10.63 -24.73
N SER A 52 -22.03 9.88 -25.66
CA SER A 52 -22.56 8.53 -25.43
C SER A 52 -21.47 7.52 -25.00
N THR A 53 -20.28 7.59 -25.59
CA THR A 53 -19.17 6.69 -25.25
C THR A 53 -18.62 7.04 -23.86
N ARG A 54 -18.49 8.33 -23.53
CA ARG A 54 -18.12 8.79 -22.17
C ARG A 54 -19.10 8.30 -21.10
N GLN A 55 -20.40 8.33 -21.39
CA GLN A 55 -21.43 7.93 -20.44
C GLN A 55 -21.42 6.41 -20.22
N THR A 56 -21.19 5.63 -21.27
CA THR A 56 -21.06 4.16 -21.18
C THR A 56 -19.81 3.75 -20.41
N TYR A 57 -18.69 4.47 -20.60
CA TYR A 57 -17.45 4.25 -19.87
C TYR A 57 -17.57 4.56 -18.38
N SER A 58 -18.33 5.60 -18.00
CA SER A 58 -18.62 5.91 -16.59
C SER A 58 -19.34 4.77 -15.88
N VAL A 59 -20.26 4.08 -16.55
CA VAL A 59 -21.05 2.97 -15.98
C VAL A 59 -20.22 1.71 -15.81
N ILE A 60 -19.42 1.32 -16.81
CA ILE A 60 -18.53 0.15 -16.74
C ILE A 60 -17.45 0.35 -15.68
N TRP A 61 -16.87 1.55 -15.64
CA TRP A 61 -15.94 1.92 -14.58
C TRP A 61 -16.60 1.79 -13.21
N LYS A 62 -17.76 2.43 -12.99
CA LYS A 62 -18.50 2.28 -11.72
C LYS A 62 -18.77 0.83 -11.35
N HIS A 63 -19.13 -0.03 -12.30
CA HIS A 63 -19.48 -1.42 -11.98
C HIS A 63 -18.24 -2.27 -11.61
N TYR A 64 -17.15 -2.13 -12.36
CA TYR A 64 -15.89 -2.82 -12.06
C TYR A 64 -15.24 -2.26 -10.80
N PHE A 65 -15.28 -0.94 -10.62
CA PHE A 65 -14.84 -0.29 -9.40
C PHE A 65 -15.67 -0.74 -8.22
N ASN A 66 -17.00 -0.74 -8.31
CA ASN A 66 -17.85 -1.22 -7.22
C ASN A 66 -17.56 -2.68 -6.89
N SER A 67 -17.36 -3.56 -7.87
CA SER A 67 -16.99 -4.96 -7.63
C SER A 67 -15.60 -5.09 -6.98
N THR A 68 -14.61 -4.34 -7.48
CA THR A 68 -13.25 -4.32 -6.93
C THR A 68 -13.22 -3.67 -5.55
N ARG A 69 -14.02 -2.63 -5.34
CA ARG A 69 -14.20 -1.90 -4.08
C ARG A 69 -14.91 -2.77 -3.08
N GLU A 70 -15.94 -3.51 -3.46
CA GLU A 70 -16.60 -4.50 -2.60
C GLU A 70 -15.61 -5.59 -2.20
N ASN A 71 -14.85 -6.15 -3.14
CA ASN A 71 -13.84 -7.16 -2.82
C ASN A 71 -12.70 -6.61 -1.95
N THR A 72 -12.21 -5.41 -2.26
CA THR A 72 -11.08 -4.77 -1.56
C THR A 72 -11.52 -4.22 -0.20
N SER A 73 -12.72 -3.66 -0.10
CA SER A 73 -13.32 -3.24 1.16
C SER A 73 -13.58 -4.45 2.05
N GLN A 74 -14.15 -5.53 1.52
CA GLN A 74 -14.34 -6.76 2.29
C GLN A 74 -13.00 -7.29 2.80
N ARG A 75 -11.97 -7.37 1.94
CA ARG A 75 -10.61 -7.77 2.36
C ARG A 75 -10.00 -6.82 3.39
N PHE A 76 -10.21 -5.51 3.24
CA PHE A 76 -9.72 -4.51 4.18
C PHE A 76 -10.43 -4.62 5.53
N PHE A 77 -11.75 -4.76 5.55
CA PHE A 77 -12.53 -4.97 6.76
C PHE A 77 -12.22 -6.32 7.40
N ASP A 78 -12.02 -7.37 6.62
CA ASP A 78 -11.60 -8.69 7.12
C ASP A 78 -10.20 -8.61 7.73
N LEU A 79 -9.26 -7.91 7.09
CA LEU A 79 -7.92 -7.66 7.63
C LEU A 79 -8.00 -6.85 8.92
N ALA A 80 -8.77 -5.75 8.93
CA ALA A 80 -9.01 -4.93 10.11
C ALA A 80 -9.62 -5.75 11.25
N ALA A 81 -10.62 -6.58 10.95
CA ALA A 81 -11.29 -7.46 11.91
C ALA A 81 -10.32 -8.51 12.48
N ARG A 82 -9.48 -9.14 11.64
CA ARG A 82 -8.44 -10.07 12.08
C ARG A 82 -7.42 -9.38 12.99
N LEU A 83 -6.92 -8.22 12.58
CA LEU A 83 -5.99 -7.41 13.39
C LEU A 83 -6.63 -7.01 14.74
N ARG A 84 -7.93 -6.73 14.75
CA ARG A 84 -8.70 -6.43 15.97
C ARG A 84 -8.88 -7.66 16.86
N GLN A 85 -9.19 -8.83 16.30
CA GLN A 85 -9.29 -10.08 17.04
C GLN A 85 -7.95 -10.49 17.67
N ASP A 86 -6.86 -10.38 16.90
CA ASP A 86 -5.51 -10.62 17.40
C ASP A 86 -5.20 -9.69 18.57
N ALA A 87 -5.50 -8.40 18.45
CA ALA A 87 -5.31 -7.45 19.54
C ALA A 87 -6.12 -7.80 20.81
N LEU A 88 -7.37 -8.27 20.66
CA LEU A 88 -8.19 -8.68 21.81
C LEU A 88 -7.64 -9.93 22.52
N SER A 89 -7.05 -10.87 21.77
CA SER A 89 -6.41 -12.07 22.34
C SER A 89 -5.26 -11.74 23.31
N TYR A 90 -4.64 -10.56 23.16
CA TYR A 90 -3.55 -10.10 24.02
C TYR A 90 -4.01 -9.35 25.28
N GLY A 91 -5.31 -9.25 25.55
CA GLY A 91 -5.86 -8.67 26.79
C GLY A 91 -6.07 -7.15 26.75
N TYR A 92 -6.14 -6.54 25.56
CA TYR A 92 -6.43 -5.12 25.43
C TYR A 92 -7.93 -4.84 25.61
N GLY A 93 -8.33 -4.50 26.84
CA GLY A 93 -9.65 -3.98 27.15
C GLY A 93 -9.95 -2.69 26.38
N LEU A 94 -11.22 -2.50 25.97
CA LEU A 94 -11.73 -1.40 25.17
C LEU A 94 -11.86 -0.07 25.95
N THR A 95 -10.98 0.21 26.90
CA THR A 95 -11.12 1.38 27.79
C THR A 95 -10.62 2.65 27.09
N ALA A 96 -11.57 3.30 26.42
CA ALA A 96 -11.69 4.74 26.18
C ALA A 96 -10.40 5.57 26.24
N PHE A 97 -9.66 5.61 25.11
CA PHE A 97 -8.85 6.76 24.77
C PHE A 97 -9.71 7.73 23.95
N GLN A 98 -10.58 8.50 24.62
CA GLN A 98 -11.03 9.78 24.07
C GLN A 98 -9.93 10.81 24.34
N GLN A 99 -8.81 10.65 23.64
CA GLN A 99 -7.78 11.68 23.58
C GLN A 99 -8.39 12.84 22.80
N LYS A 100 -8.43 14.03 23.43
CA LYS A 100 -8.82 15.30 22.83
C LYS A 100 -8.23 15.40 21.41
N ARG A 101 -9.07 15.54 20.37
CA ARG A 101 -8.73 15.64 18.94
C ARG A 101 -7.68 16.74 18.70
N THR A 102 -6.42 16.45 18.98
CA THR A 102 -5.30 17.10 18.32
C THR A 102 -5.30 16.60 16.88
N SER A 103 -4.78 17.40 15.95
CA SER A 103 -4.84 17.15 14.51
C SER A 103 -4.61 15.68 14.14
N GLN A 104 -5.62 15.03 13.54
CA GLN A 104 -5.58 13.63 13.08
C GLN A 104 -4.30 13.30 12.28
N GLN A 105 -3.70 14.30 11.63
CA GLN A 105 -2.38 14.27 10.98
C GLN A 105 -1.29 13.61 11.82
N ASN A 106 -1.14 14.03 13.08
CA ASN A 106 -0.07 13.57 13.93
C ASN A 106 -0.30 12.12 14.39
N GLU A 107 -1.53 11.65 14.39
CA GLU A 107 -1.88 10.32 14.90
C GLU A 107 -1.48 9.21 13.93
N LEU A 108 -1.76 9.36 12.63
CA LEU A 108 -1.38 8.34 11.62
C LEU A 108 0.13 8.10 11.60
N ILE A 109 0.91 9.17 11.43
CA ILE A 109 2.37 9.07 11.36
C ILE A 109 2.94 8.58 12.70
N SER A 110 2.41 9.03 13.85
CA SER A 110 2.88 8.57 15.16
C SER A 110 2.61 7.09 15.38
N HIS A 111 1.42 6.60 15.03
CA HIS A 111 1.12 5.17 15.11
C HIS A 111 1.94 4.34 14.11
N GLY A 112 2.20 4.86 12.91
CA GLY A 112 3.12 4.24 11.96
C GLY A 112 4.54 4.13 12.51
N LYS A 113 5.06 5.19 13.13
CA LYS A 113 6.39 5.19 13.78
C LYS A 113 6.46 4.20 14.94
N LEU A 114 5.44 4.19 15.80
CA LEU A 114 5.34 3.24 16.91
C LEU A 114 5.25 1.79 16.42
N PHE A 115 4.54 1.56 15.30
CA PHE A 115 4.48 0.26 14.65
C PHE A 115 5.86 -0.21 14.20
N VAL A 116 6.60 0.62 13.46
CA VAL A 116 7.96 0.29 13.00
C VAL A 116 8.90 0.03 14.18
N PHE A 117 8.80 0.84 15.24
CA PHE A 117 9.54 0.60 16.48
C PHE A 117 9.19 -0.76 17.10
N ALA A 118 7.91 -1.08 17.23
CA ALA A 118 7.45 -2.34 17.80
C ALA A 118 7.86 -3.55 16.95
N GLU A 119 7.86 -3.41 15.62
CA GLU A 119 8.36 -4.41 14.68
C GLU A 119 9.85 -4.66 14.87
N TYR A 120 10.65 -3.60 14.94
CA TYR A 120 12.11 -3.68 15.12
C TYR A 120 12.50 -4.37 16.43
N TRP A 121 11.79 -4.08 17.52
CA TRP A 121 12.04 -4.67 18.84
C TRP A 121 11.21 -5.93 19.13
N ALA A 122 10.50 -6.46 18.15
CA ALA A 122 9.61 -7.63 18.29
C ALA A 122 8.59 -7.51 19.45
N VAL A 123 8.12 -6.30 19.75
CA VAL A 123 7.09 -6.04 20.76
C VAL A 123 5.71 -6.30 20.16
N HIS A 124 5.37 -7.58 19.99
CA HIS A 124 4.18 -8.04 19.25
C HIS A 124 2.87 -7.37 19.71
N LYS A 125 2.71 -7.16 21.02
CA LYS A 125 1.51 -6.53 21.59
C LYS A 125 1.35 -5.07 21.15
N LEU A 126 2.43 -4.29 21.21
CA LEU A 126 2.44 -2.90 20.76
C LEU A 126 2.23 -2.82 19.24
N ARG A 127 2.85 -3.74 18.48
CA ARG A 127 2.68 -3.85 17.04
C ARG A 127 1.20 -4.05 16.65
N ALA A 128 0.53 -5.01 17.30
CA ALA A 128 -0.90 -5.28 17.07
C ALA A 128 -1.79 -4.07 17.44
N LEU A 129 -1.50 -3.41 18.57
CA LEU A 129 -2.22 -2.21 18.99
C LEU A 129 -2.07 -1.06 17.98
N CYS A 130 -0.85 -0.83 17.47
CA CYS A 130 -0.61 0.22 16.47
C CYS A 130 -1.36 -0.06 15.16
N LEU A 131 -1.37 -1.31 14.68
CA LEU A 131 -2.13 -1.67 13.48
C LEU A 131 -3.63 -1.48 13.66
N ARG A 132 -4.17 -1.88 14.81
CA ARG A 132 -5.59 -1.67 15.11
C ARG A 132 -5.93 -0.18 15.07
N ASN A 133 -5.18 0.65 15.77
CA ASN A 133 -5.42 2.10 15.81
C ASN A 133 -5.26 2.74 14.43
N LEU A 134 -4.26 2.33 13.64
CA LEU A 134 -4.12 2.78 12.25
C LEU A 134 -5.32 2.39 11.40
N SER A 135 -5.81 1.17 11.54
CA SER A 135 -7.00 0.71 10.81
C SER A 135 -8.24 1.50 11.20
N ASP A 136 -8.44 1.77 12.50
CA ASP A 136 -9.56 2.56 12.99
C ASP A 136 -9.49 4.00 12.46
N LEU A 137 -8.32 4.64 12.47
CA LEU A 137 -8.10 5.99 11.91
C LEU A 137 -8.36 6.04 10.40
N LEU A 138 -7.89 5.04 9.66
CA LEU A 138 -8.15 4.95 8.22
C LEU A 138 -9.64 4.73 7.93
N GLN A 139 -10.33 3.90 8.72
CA GLN A 139 -11.79 3.74 8.59
C GLN A 139 -12.54 5.04 8.88
N GLU A 140 -12.13 5.79 9.90
CA GLU A 140 -12.71 7.10 10.20
C GLU A 140 -12.56 8.06 9.00
N LEU A 141 -11.37 8.11 8.39
CA LEU A 141 -11.12 8.94 7.20
C LEU A 141 -12.03 8.59 6.02
N VAL A 142 -12.32 7.30 5.81
CA VAL A 142 -13.30 6.84 4.80
C VAL A 142 -14.69 7.41 5.08
N LEU A 143 -15.10 7.41 6.35
CA LEU A 143 -16.46 7.82 6.74
C LEU A 143 -16.64 9.33 6.74
N THR A 144 -15.60 10.11 7.07
CA THR A 144 -15.72 11.56 7.26
C THR A 144 -15.46 12.37 5.99
N ALA A 145 -15.17 11.73 4.85
CA ALA A 145 -14.62 12.41 3.67
C ALA A 145 -13.49 13.37 4.05
N GLY A 146 -12.60 12.90 4.93
CA GLY A 146 -11.60 13.73 5.60
C GLY A 146 -10.58 14.33 4.65
N ASP A 147 -9.79 15.28 5.16
CA ASP A 147 -8.66 15.85 4.42
C ASP A 147 -7.64 14.75 4.06
N MET A 148 -7.59 14.42 2.76
CA MET A 148 -6.69 13.43 2.20
C MET A 148 -5.22 13.86 2.28
N GLY A 149 -4.92 15.13 2.53
CA GLY A 149 -3.56 15.64 2.68
C GLY A 149 -2.78 14.92 3.78
N HIS A 150 -3.43 14.65 4.91
CA HIS A 150 -2.83 13.92 6.04
C HIS A 150 -2.56 12.46 5.72
N PHE A 151 -3.49 11.82 5.02
CA PHE A 151 -3.30 10.45 4.57
C PHE A 151 -2.16 10.36 3.55
N LEU A 152 -2.08 11.29 2.60
CA LEU A 152 -1.04 11.30 1.57
C LEU A 152 0.35 11.52 2.17
N GLU A 153 0.48 12.37 3.18
CA GLU A 153 1.74 12.52 3.94
C GLU A 153 2.12 11.21 4.64
N PHE A 154 1.15 10.53 5.26
CA PHE A 154 1.39 9.22 5.87
C PHE A 154 1.77 8.15 4.83
N ALA A 155 1.14 8.15 3.66
CA ALA A 155 1.44 7.22 2.58
C ALA A 155 2.83 7.47 2.01
N GLU A 156 3.18 8.72 1.70
CA GLU A 156 4.53 9.13 1.30
C GLU A 156 5.57 8.66 2.31
N TRP A 157 5.32 8.93 3.60
CA TRP A 157 6.18 8.47 4.69
C TRP A 157 6.38 6.95 4.63
N CYS A 158 5.33 6.15 4.42
CA CYS A 158 5.40 4.68 4.33
C CYS A 158 6.22 4.13 3.15
N PHE A 159 6.33 4.89 2.05
CA PHE A 159 7.00 4.44 0.82
C PHE A 159 8.38 5.10 0.57
N GLU A 160 8.72 6.20 1.23
CA GLU A 160 10.03 6.87 1.05
C GLU A 160 11.24 6.03 1.48
N THR A 161 11.04 5.12 2.44
CA THR A 161 12.08 4.19 2.90
C THR A 161 11.49 2.79 2.93
N PRO A 162 12.28 1.72 2.70
CA PRO A 162 11.79 0.36 2.88
C PRO A 162 11.37 0.19 4.35
N ARG A 163 10.06 0.27 4.59
CA ARG A 163 9.44 0.08 5.91
C ARG A 163 8.80 -1.30 5.99
N ALA A 164 8.26 -1.60 7.17
CA ALA A 164 7.56 -2.84 7.43
C ALA A 164 6.47 -3.12 6.37
N PRO A 165 6.57 -4.25 5.62
CA PRO A 165 5.69 -4.56 4.49
C PRO A 165 4.20 -4.57 4.85
N ILE A 166 3.87 -4.97 6.08
CA ILE A 166 2.49 -4.98 6.59
C ILE A 166 1.89 -3.58 6.58
N LEU A 167 2.68 -2.55 6.90
CA LEU A 167 2.22 -1.18 6.92
C LEU A 167 1.96 -0.66 5.50
N GLN A 168 2.85 -0.99 4.57
CA GLN A 168 2.68 -0.67 3.15
C GLN A 168 1.42 -1.34 2.60
N LEU A 169 1.18 -2.61 2.94
CA LEU A 169 -0.03 -3.33 2.54
C LEU A 169 -1.30 -2.67 3.07
N LEU A 170 -1.31 -2.22 4.33
CA LEU A 170 -2.44 -1.49 4.92
C LEU A 170 -2.73 -0.18 4.15
N VAL A 171 -1.69 0.61 3.88
CA VAL A 171 -1.79 1.86 3.11
C VAL A 171 -2.27 1.59 1.69
N MET A 172 -1.70 0.61 0.99
CA MET A 172 -2.15 0.24 -0.36
C MET A 172 -3.62 -0.20 -0.37
N SER A 173 -4.05 -0.97 0.64
CA SER A 173 -5.44 -1.41 0.76
C SER A 173 -6.40 -0.22 0.89
N TYR A 174 -6.04 0.77 1.71
CA TYR A 174 -6.79 2.02 1.78
C TYR A 174 -6.75 2.79 0.47
N CYS A 175 -5.59 2.90 -0.18
CA CYS A 175 -5.49 3.54 -1.48
C CYS A 175 -6.41 2.88 -2.51
N GLY A 176 -6.46 1.55 -2.58
CA GLY A 176 -7.37 0.83 -3.47
C GLY A 176 -8.85 1.09 -3.17
N LEU A 177 -9.20 1.32 -1.89
CA LEU A 177 -10.56 1.68 -1.48
C LEU A 177 -10.95 3.10 -1.90
N GLN A 178 -10.00 4.03 -1.87
CA GLN A 178 -10.22 5.48 -2.08
C GLN A 178 -9.58 6.02 -3.36
N VAL A 179 -9.15 5.15 -4.28
CA VAL A 179 -8.33 5.54 -5.43
C VAL A 179 -9.06 6.51 -6.36
N GLU A 180 -10.39 6.46 -6.47
CA GLU A 180 -11.14 7.46 -7.26
C GLU A 180 -10.89 8.89 -6.74
N ILE A 181 -10.97 9.07 -5.42
CA ILE A 181 -10.75 10.36 -4.76
C ILE A 181 -9.25 10.69 -4.77
N LEU A 182 -8.40 9.72 -4.44
CA LEU A 182 -6.96 9.93 -4.35
C LEU A 182 -6.33 10.26 -5.70
N TYR A 183 -6.84 9.72 -6.81
CA TYR A 183 -6.29 9.96 -8.15
C TYR A 183 -6.48 11.40 -8.61
N GLU A 184 -7.44 12.15 -8.04
CA GLU A 184 -7.59 13.58 -8.30
C GLU A 184 -6.48 14.42 -7.64
N HIS A 185 -5.75 13.87 -6.66
CA HIS A 185 -4.67 14.56 -5.98
C HIS A 185 -3.31 14.37 -6.67
N GLU A 186 -2.68 15.48 -7.06
CA GLU A 186 -1.34 15.48 -7.68
C GLU A 186 -0.28 14.77 -6.83
N ARG A 187 -0.31 14.94 -5.51
CA ARG A 187 0.60 14.25 -4.58
C ARG A 187 0.50 12.73 -4.70
N PHE A 188 -0.70 12.18 -4.88
CA PHE A 188 -0.89 10.75 -5.06
C PHE A 188 -0.34 10.26 -6.40
N GLN A 189 -0.57 11.02 -7.48
CA GLN A 189 -0.01 10.71 -8.80
C GLN A 189 1.53 10.71 -8.75
N ASN A 190 2.12 11.68 -8.04
CA ASN A 190 3.57 11.74 -7.78
C ASN A 190 4.06 10.53 -6.97
N LEU A 191 3.31 10.12 -5.94
CA LEU A 191 3.62 8.93 -5.13
C LEU A 191 3.63 7.63 -5.97
N ILE A 192 2.67 7.49 -6.88
CA ILE A 192 2.60 6.35 -7.82
C ILE A 192 3.81 6.35 -8.73
N SER A 193 4.11 7.51 -9.32
CA SER A 193 5.21 7.68 -10.29
C SER A 193 6.58 7.40 -9.67
N ARG A 194 6.77 7.67 -8.38
CA ARG A 194 8.00 7.37 -7.65
C ARG A 194 8.20 5.88 -7.36
N ASN A 195 7.14 5.08 -7.31
CA ASN A 195 7.19 3.67 -6.88
C ASN A 195 6.45 2.72 -7.85
N PRO A 196 6.72 2.78 -9.17
CA PRO A 196 5.87 2.14 -10.18
C PRO A 196 5.73 0.63 -9.96
N VAL A 197 6.78 -0.08 -9.55
CA VAL A 197 6.76 -1.55 -9.35
C VAL A 197 5.74 -1.97 -8.28
N VAL A 198 5.68 -1.23 -7.17
CA VAL A 198 4.76 -1.51 -6.05
C VAL A 198 3.32 -1.29 -6.50
N TRP A 199 3.08 -0.15 -7.17
CA TRP A 199 1.76 0.23 -7.64
C TRP A 199 1.29 -0.58 -8.84
N GLU A 200 2.16 -1.01 -9.74
CA GLU A 200 1.82 -1.91 -10.85
C GLU A 200 1.39 -3.28 -10.34
N SER A 201 2.05 -3.80 -9.31
CA SER A 201 1.67 -5.09 -8.72
C SER A 201 0.29 -5.03 -8.06
N PHE A 202 -0.07 -3.86 -7.50
CA PHE A 202 -1.29 -3.69 -6.72
C PHE A 202 -2.46 -3.13 -7.56
N LEU A 203 -2.23 -2.03 -8.25
CA LEU A 203 -3.19 -1.34 -9.11
C LEU A 203 -3.15 -1.80 -10.56
N GLY A 204 -2.10 -2.49 -11.03
CA GLY A 204 -2.00 -2.92 -12.43
C GLY A 204 -3.21 -3.71 -12.93
N PRO A 205 -3.79 -4.65 -12.15
CA PRO A 205 -5.05 -5.28 -12.51
C PRO A 205 -6.21 -4.29 -12.67
N VAL A 206 -6.27 -3.27 -11.81
CA VAL A 206 -7.30 -2.23 -11.81
C VAL A 206 -7.13 -1.26 -12.98
N VAL A 207 -5.89 -0.82 -13.24
CA VAL A 207 -5.54 0.14 -14.29
C VAL A 207 -5.65 -0.48 -15.68
N LYS A 208 -5.21 -1.74 -15.87
CA LYS A 208 -5.33 -2.44 -17.17
C LYS A 208 -6.77 -2.59 -17.60
N VAL A 209 -7.68 -2.86 -16.67
CA VAL A 209 -9.12 -2.88 -16.97
C VAL A 209 -9.61 -1.49 -17.34
N GLY A 210 -9.11 -0.45 -16.67
CA GLY A 210 -9.40 0.93 -17.02
C GLY A 210 -8.94 1.36 -18.42
N THR A 211 -7.76 0.92 -18.86
CA THR A 211 -7.18 1.28 -20.17
C THR A 211 -7.74 0.46 -21.32
N MET A 212 -7.98 -0.85 -21.14
CA MET A 212 -8.64 -1.70 -22.14
C MET A 212 -10.08 -1.25 -22.45
N VAL A 213 -10.70 -0.52 -21.53
CA VAL A 213 -12.02 0.07 -21.76
C VAL A 213 -11.93 1.38 -22.55
N LYS A 214 -10.87 2.18 -22.38
CA LYS A 214 -10.66 3.41 -23.17
C LYS A 214 -10.35 3.12 -24.64
N GLU A 215 -9.63 2.05 -24.92
CA GLU A 215 -9.43 1.52 -26.27
C GLU A 215 -10.57 0.55 -26.58
N GLY A 216 -11.73 1.08 -27.00
CA GLY A 216 -12.87 0.24 -27.37
C GLY A 216 -12.47 -0.90 -28.33
N PRO A 217 -13.15 -2.06 -28.29
CA PRO A 217 -12.76 -3.23 -29.06
C PRO A 217 -12.60 -2.83 -30.53
N THR A 218 -11.37 -2.90 -31.04
CA THR A 218 -11.08 -2.76 -32.46
C THR A 218 -11.72 -3.97 -33.13
N VAL A 219 -12.97 -3.80 -33.58
CA VAL A 219 -13.64 -4.77 -34.43
C VAL A 219 -12.88 -4.75 -35.75
N ASN A 220 -12.05 -5.77 -35.97
CA ASN A 220 -11.50 -6.10 -37.28
C ASN A 220 -12.57 -6.74 -38.14
#